data_AF-A0A9E1N948-F1
#
_entry.id   AF-A0A9E1N948-F1
#
_cell.length_a   1.000
_cell.length_b   1.000
_cell.length_c   1.000
_cell.angle_alpha   90.00
_cell.angle_beta   90.00
_cell.angle_gamma   90.00
#
_symmetry.space_group_name_H-M   'P 1'
#
loop_
_entity.id
_entity.type
_entity.pdbx_description
1 polymer ?
#
loop_
_entity_poly.entity_id
_entity_poly.type
_entity_poly.pdbx_seq_one_letter_code
_entity_poly.pdbx_strand_id
1 'polypeptide(L)'
;MTELTSDLIRRLREDDTPEVRREAAASLTAEFGRSDLEPGEQRLAEAIFRIMVRDADQGVRRALAEGLKNNPNVPTEIAMTLARDVAEVAVPMLHYSTVFTDDELIQIVRSQPEAWQQAVARRERVAAPVSDALVDTGSEPVVVILVENRGAVISDITSAKVIDRFADS
;
A
#
# COMPACT_ATOMS: atom_id res chain seq x y z
N MET A 1 12.69 10.99 19.38
CA MET A 1 11.69 11.97 18.88
C MET A 1 12.36 13.32 18.61
N THR A 2 12.15 13.92 17.44
CA THR A 2 12.70 15.26 17.13
C THR A 2 11.86 16.39 17.74
N GLU A 3 12.41 17.61 17.75
CA GLU A 3 11.69 18.86 18.08
C GLU A 3 10.39 19.01 17.27
N LEU A 4 10.41 18.59 15.99
CA LEU A 4 9.28 18.68 15.08
C LEU A 4 8.09 17.81 15.54
N THR A 5 8.37 16.60 16.00
CA THR A 5 7.34 15.67 16.51
C THR A 5 6.75 16.12 17.85
N SER A 6 7.57 16.76 18.68
CA SER A 6 7.11 17.28 19.98
C SER A 6 6.15 18.46 19.81
N ASP A 7 6.46 19.38 18.89
CA ASP A 7 5.56 20.49 18.56
C ASP A 7 4.24 20.01 17.94
N LEU A 8 4.30 18.97 17.11
CA LEU A 8 3.13 18.41 16.45
C LEU A 8 2.21 17.66 17.43
N ILE A 9 2.77 16.93 18.39
CA ILE A 9 2.00 16.32 19.50
C ILE A 9 1.32 17.39 20.34
N ARG A 10 1.99 18.51 20.61
CA ARG A 10 1.40 19.65 21.31
C ARG A 10 0.22 20.22 20.51
N ARG A 11 0.39 20.43 19.20
CA ARG A 11 -0.67 20.91 18.31
C ARG A 11 -1.88 19.98 18.27
N LEU A 12 -1.67 18.66 18.19
CA LEU A 12 -2.75 17.67 18.25
C LEU A 12 -3.58 17.74 19.54
N ARG A 13 -2.95 18.13 20.67
CA ARG A 13 -3.65 18.30 21.94
C ARG A 13 -4.44 19.60 22.01
N GLU A 14 -3.97 20.64 21.33
CA GLU A 14 -4.59 21.97 21.32
C GLU A 14 -5.74 22.04 20.28
N ASP A 15 -5.54 21.46 19.10
CA ASP A 15 -6.48 21.48 17.98
C ASP A 15 -6.43 20.17 17.18
N ASP A 16 -7.50 19.38 17.29
CA ASP A 16 -7.65 18.08 16.63
C ASP A 16 -8.42 18.20 15.30
N THR A 17 -7.96 19.11 14.43
CA THR A 17 -8.49 19.17 13.06
C THR A 17 -7.92 18.05 12.19
N PRO A 18 -8.64 17.62 11.14
CA PRO A 18 -8.12 16.66 10.17
C PRO A 18 -6.81 17.09 9.50
N GLU A 19 -6.57 18.40 9.36
CA GLU A 19 -5.32 18.93 8.82
C GLU A 19 -4.13 18.63 9.73
N VAL A 20 -4.27 18.91 11.03
CA VAL A 20 -3.22 18.65 12.03
C VAL A 20 -2.95 17.15 12.14
N ARG A 21 -3.99 16.30 12.10
CA ARG A 21 -3.81 14.84 12.09
C ARG A 21 -3.12 14.33 10.83
N ARG A 22 -3.39 14.92 9.66
CA ARG A 22 -2.68 14.60 8.41
C ARG A 22 -1.21 14.94 8.50
N GLU A 23 -0.89 16.13 8.99
CA GLU A 23 0.49 16.56 9.23
C GLU A 23 1.19 15.61 10.21
N ALA A 24 0.51 15.24 11.30
CA ALA A 24 1.00 14.26 12.27
C ALA A 24 1.30 12.90 11.66
N ALA A 25 0.41 12.36 10.83
CA ALA A 25 0.66 11.11 10.12
C ALA A 25 1.89 11.21 9.21
N ALA A 26 2.03 12.30 8.45
CA ALA A 26 3.16 12.50 7.55
C ALA A 26 4.50 12.61 8.30
N SER A 27 4.56 13.39 9.38
CA SER A 27 5.77 13.54 10.18
C SER A 27 6.14 12.25 10.91
N LEU A 28 5.17 11.56 11.51
CA LEU A 28 5.43 10.32 12.25
C LEU A 28 5.93 9.19 11.35
N THR A 29 5.33 9.03 10.16
CA THR A 29 5.78 8.01 9.19
C THR A 29 7.17 8.31 8.63
N ALA A 30 7.52 9.58 8.44
CA ALA A 30 8.86 9.99 8.03
C ALA A 30 9.92 9.69 9.10
N GLU A 31 9.60 9.81 10.38
CA GLU A 31 10.50 9.40 11.47
C GLU A 31 10.57 7.88 11.62
N PHE A 32 9.44 7.19 11.48
CA PHE A 32 9.38 5.73 11.55
C PHE A 32 10.21 5.02 10.47
N GLY A 33 10.43 5.67 9.32
CA GLY A 33 11.32 5.18 8.27
C GLY A 33 12.81 5.30 8.58
N ARG A 34 13.21 6.01 9.65
CA ARG A 34 14.62 6.16 10.04
C ARG A 34 15.03 5.00 10.96
N SER A 35 16.19 4.42 10.67
CA SER A 35 16.67 3.17 11.30
C SER A 35 17.18 3.30 12.74
N ASP A 36 16.88 4.40 13.43
CA ASP A 36 17.46 4.79 14.71
C ASP A 36 16.45 4.92 15.87
N LEU A 37 15.19 4.54 15.67
CA LEU A 37 14.19 4.54 16.74
C LEU A 37 14.48 3.47 17.81
N GLU A 38 14.38 3.84 19.07
CA GLU A 38 14.43 2.88 20.15
C GLU A 38 13.19 1.96 20.13
N PRO A 39 13.28 0.71 20.62
CA PRO A 39 12.14 -0.22 20.61
C PRO A 39 10.87 0.32 21.29
N GLY A 40 11.02 1.20 22.28
CA GLY A 40 9.90 1.88 22.94
C GLY A 40 9.20 2.89 22.02
N GLU A 41 9.96 3.68 21.27
CA GLU A 41 9.44 4.65 20.31
C GLU A 41 8.78 3.96 19.13
N GLN A 42 9.36 2.85 18.65
CA GLN A 42 8.76 2.03 17.59
C GLN A 42 7.37 1.52 17.99
N ARG A 43 7.25 0.92 19.19
CA ARG A 43 5.94 0.44 19.70
C ARG A 43 4.92 1.56 19.85
N LEU A 44 5.37 2.75 20.27
CA LEU A 44 4.49 3.91 20.40
C LEU A 44 3.99 4.38 19.02
N ALA A 45 4.89 4.49 18.04
CA ALA A 45 4.53 4.85 16.67
C ALA A 45 3.51 3.86 16.08
N GLU A 46 3.73 2.55 16.23
CA GLU A 46 2.78 1.52 15.79
C GLU A 46 1.41 1.64 16.49
N ALA A 47 1.39 1.97 17.78
CA ALA A 47 0.14 2.21 18.50
C ALA A 47 -0.62 3.42 17.95
N ILE A 48 0.09 4.50 17.60
CA ILE A 48 -0.50 5.68 16.97
C ILE A 48 -1.03 5.35 15.57
N PHE A 49 -0.27 4.61 14.76
CA PHE A 49 -0.72 4.15 13.45
C PHE A 49 -2.00 3.33 13.56
N ARG A 50 -2.13 2.41 14.52
CA ARG A 50 -3.36 1.64 14.74
C ARG A 50 -4.60 2.50 15.03
N ILE A 51 -4.41 3.69 15.59
CA ILE A 51 -5.48 4.67 15.79
C ILE A 51 -5.77 5.38 14.47
N MET A 52 -4.74 5.93 13.82
CA MET A 52 -4.86 6.75 12.61
C MET A 52 -5.34 5.97 11.37
N VAL A 53 -5.07 4.66 11.26
CA VAL A 53 -5.61 3.84 10.15
C VAL A 53 -7.14 3.71 10.20
N ARG A 54 -7.78 4.09 11.31
CA ARG A 54 -9.24 4.12 11.47
C ARG A 54 -9.79 5.55 11.53
N ASP A 55 -8.99 6.54 11.16
CA ASP A 55 -9.41 7.94 11.18
C ASP A 55 -10.64 8.14 10.27
N ALA A 56 -11.58 8.98 10.70
CA ALA A 56 -12.75 9.31 9.91
C ALA A 56 -12.38 10.09 8.63
N ASP A 57 -11.30 10.88 8.68
CA ASP A 57 -10.81 11.63 7.53
C ASP A 57 -9.97 10.75 6.61
N GLN A 58 -10.42 10.57 5.36
CA GLN A 58 -9.70 9.83 4.34
C GLN A 58 -8.30 10.40 4.08
N GLY A 59 -8.13 11.71 4.19
CA GLY A 59 -6.86 12.37 3.99
C GLY A 59 -5.80 11.93 5.00
N VAL A 60 -6.18 11.71 6.26
CA VAL A 60 -5.28 11.16 7.31
C VAL A 60 -4.83 9.75 6.95
N ARG A 61 -5.77 8.87 6.58
CA ARG A 61 -5.47 7.49 6.18
C ARG A 61 -4.58 7.43 4.94
N ARG A 62 -4.81 8.33 3.97
CA ARG A 62 -3.96 8.49 2.78
C ARG A 62 -2.55 8.96 3.15
N ALA A 63 -2.41 9.92 4.06
CA ALA A 63 -1.11 10.39 4.51
C ALA A 63 -0.29 9.26 5.16
N LEU A 64 -0.93 8.40 5.95
CA LEU A 64 -0.30 7.18 6.47
C LEU A 64 0.15 6.25 5.34
N ALA A 65 -0.74 5.91 4.40
CA ALA A 65 -0.41 5.02 3.30
C ALA A 65 0.79 5.54 2.48
N GLU A 66 0.80 6.83 2.16
CA GLU A 66 1.90 7.45 1.42
C GLU A 66 3.23 7.40 2.18
N GLY A 67 3.20 7.65 3.49
CA GLY A 67 4.41 7.62 4.32
C GLY A 67 4.93 6.21 4.62
N LEU A 68 4.04 5.21 4.70
CA LEU A 68 4.40 3.83 5.05
C LEU A 68 4.69 2.94 3.85
N LYS A 69 4.29 3.32 2.63
CA LYS A 69 4.34 2.44 1.44
C LYS A 69 5.70 1.81 1.16
N ASN A 70 6.81 2.47 1.48
CA ASN A 70 8.17 1.97 1.22
C ASN A 70 8.85 1.40 2.46
N ASN A 71 8.17 1.37 3.61
CA ASN A 71 8.77 0.92 4.85
C ASN A 71 8.57 -0.61 5.01
N PRO A 72 9.66 -1.41 5.09
CA PRO A 72 9.56 -2.86 5.19
C PRO A 72 9.16 -3.35 6.60
N ASN A 73 9.17 -2.47 7.61
CA ASN A 73 8.87 -2.78 9.00
C ASN A 73 7.43 -2.46 9.39
N VAL A 74 6.57 -2.13 8.42
CA VAL A 74 5.16 -1.86 8.70
C VAL A 74 4.48 -3.14 9.19
N PRO A 75 3.81 -3.10 10.35
CA PRO A 75 3.05 -4.25 10.81
C PRO A 75 1.98 -4.69 9.80
N THR A 76 1.90 -6.00 9.54
CA THR A 76 1.03 -6.58 8.51
C THR A 76 -0.43 -6.16 8.68
N GLU A 77 -0.93 -6.04 9.92
CA GLU A 77 -2.31 -5.63 10.18
C GLU A 77 -2.59 -4.19 9.73
N ILE A 78 -1.61 -3.29 9.86
CA ILE A 78 -1.73 -1.90 9.42
C ILE A 78 -1.71 -1.85 7.90
N ALA A 79 -0.74 -2.53 7.27
CA ALA A 79 -0.63 -2.58 5.82
C ALA A 79 -1.89 -3.15 5.16
N MET A 80 -2.43 -4.25 5.71
CA MET A 80 -3.65 -4.89 5.20
C MET A 80 -4.91 -4.06 5.45
N THR A 81 -4.95 -3.23 6.50
CA THR A 81 -6.07 -2.30 6.72
C THR A 81 -6.07 -1.22 5.64
N LEU A 82 -4.92 -0.58 5.39
CA LEU A 82 -4.78 0.45 4.37
C LEU A 82 -5.01 -0.11 2.95
N ALA A 83 -4.52 -1.33 2.67
CA ALA A 83 -4.69 -1.98 1.37
C ALA A 83 -6.14 -2.39 1.06
N ARG A 84 -7.06 -2.38 2.04
CA ARG A 84 -8.49 -2.71 1.84
C ARG A 84 -9.42 -1.50 1.95
N ASP A 85 -8.85 -0.30 2.05
CA ASP A 85 -9.59 0.95 2.18
C ASP A 85 -10.16 1.41 0.82
N VAL A 86 -10.38 2.70 0.62
CA VAL A 86 -10.69 3.29 -0.69
C VAL A 86 -9.43 3.42 -1.56
N ALA A 87 -9.62 3.68 -2.86
CA ALA A 87 -8.55 3.56 -3.86
C ALA A 87 -7.37 4.48 -3.56
N GLU A 88 -7.66 5.72 -3.15
CA GLU A 88 -6.65 6.74 -2.86
C GLU A 88 -5.77 6.37 -1.66
N VAL A 89 -6.21 5.46 -0.80
CA VAL A 89 -5.46 4.98 0.37
C VAL A 89 -4.76 3.65 0.07
N ALA A 90 -5.43 2.73 -0.65
CA ALA A 90 -4.90 1.40 -0.90
C ALA A 90 -3.83 1.35 -1.99
N VAL A 91 -3.97 2.17 -3.05
CA VAL A 91 -3.07 2.14 -4.22
C VAL A 91 -1.59 2.35 -3.84
N PRO A 92 -1.21 3.33 -2.99
CA PRO A 92 0.19 3.47 -2.57
C PRO A 92 0.75 2.20 -1.91
N MET A 93 -0.03 1.56 -1.04
CA MET A 93 0.41 0.34 -0.36
C MET A 93 0.58 -0.81 -1.36
N LEU A 94 -0.41 -1.05 -2.21
CA LEU A 94 -0.40 -2.17 -3.16
C LEU A 94 0.64 -2.03 -4.25
N HIS A 95 0.92 -0.79 -4.67
CA HIS A 95 1.89 -0.51 -5.71
C HIS A 95 3.34 -0.61 -5.21
N TYR A 96 3.65 -0.13 -4.00
CA TYR A 96 5.04 0.03 -3.56
C TYR A 96 5.46 -0.89 -2.41
N SER A 97 4.53 -1.34 -1.56
CA SER A 97 4.91 -2.02 -0.32
C SER A 97 5.39 -3.44 -0.53
N THR A 98 6.52 -3.79 0.07
CA THR A 98 7.12 -5.13 0.03
C THR A 98 6.65 -6.06 1.14
N VAL A 99 5.75 -5.59 2.03
CA VAL A 99 5.32 -6.36 3.20
C VAL A 99 4.24 -7.40 2.90
N PHE A 100 3.61 -7.33 1.73
CA PHE A 100 2.59 -8.29 1.30
C PHE A 100 3.23 -9.54 0.72
N THR A 101 2.70 -10.69 1.12
CA THR A 101 3.02 -11.98 0.50
C THR A 101 2.31 -12.12 -0.86
N ASP A 102 2.83 -13.00 -1.72
CA ASP A 102 2.20 -13.29 -3.02
C ASP A 102 0.75 -13.79 -2.84
N ASP A 103 0.48 -14.61 -1.82
CA ASP A 103 -0.86 -15.11 -1.52
C ASP A 103 -1.84 -13.99 -1.12
N GLU A 104 -1.39 -13.01 -0.34
CA GLU A 104 -2.21 -11.84 0.01
C GLU A 104 -2.50 -10.98 -1.22
N LEU A 105 -1.51 -10.75 -2.08
CA LEU A 105 -1.70 -10.02 -3.34
C LEU A 105 -2.70 -10.75 -4.25
N ILE A 106 -2.60 -12.07 -4.37
CA ILE A 106 -3.55 -12.89 -5.15
C ILE A 106 -4.97 -12.77 -4.59
N GLN A 107 -5.15 -12.84 -3.27
CA GLN A 107 -6.46 -12.67 -2.65
C GLN A 107 -7.05 -11.29 -2.94
N ILE A 108 -6.23 -10.24 -2.88
CA ILE A 108 -6.63 -8.87 -3.18
C ILE A 108 -7.05 -8.74 -4.64
N VAL A 109 -6.21 -9.20 -5.57
CA VAL A 109 -6.48 -9.17 -7.02
C VAL A 109 -7.82 -9.83 -7.37
N ARG A 110 -8.13 -10.96 -6.74
CA ARG A 110 -9.37 -11.73 -7.01
C ARG A 110 -10.64 -11.13 -6.43
N SER A 111 -10.54 -10.27 -5.41
CA SER A 111 -11.70 -9.81 -4.63
C SER A 111 -11.96 -8.31 -4.71
N GLN A 112 -10.99 -7.52 -5.19
CA GLN A 112 -11.03 -6.07 -5.14
C GLN A 112 -11.24 -5.42 -6.52
N PRO A 113 -11.65 -4.13 -6.56
CA PRO A 113 -11.87 -3.40 -7.80
C PRO A 113 -10.62 -3.30 -8.68
N GLU A 114 -10.84 -3.00 -9.97
CA GLU A 114 -9.77 -2.90 -10.98
C GLU A 114 -8.59 -2.00 -10.55
N ALA A 115 -8.85 -0.90 -9.83
CA ALA A 115 -7.78 0.00 -9.36
C ALA A 115 -6.73 -0.71 -8.47
N TRP A 116 -7.12 -1.74 -7.70
CA TRP A 116 -6.21 -2.55 -6.90
C TRP A 116 -5.37 -3.46 -7.79
N GLN A 117 -6.02 -4.09 -8.75
CA GLN A 117 -5.37 -4.97 -9.71
C GLN A 117 -4.34 -4.20 -10.52
N GLN A 118 -4.68 -3.00 -11.00
CA GLN A 118 -3.73 -2.10 -11.67
C GLN A 118 -2.57 -1.70 -10.74
N ALA A 119 -2.81 -1.39 -9.47
CA ALA A 119 -1.75 -1.07 -8.52
C ALA A 119 -0.78 -2.25 -8.32
N VAL A 120 -1.31 -3.47 -8.16
CA VAL A 120 -0.51 -4.69 -8.05
C VAL A 120 0.26 -4.97 -9.35
N ALA A 121 -0.36 -4.79 -10.52
CA ALA A 121 0.28 -4.97 -11.82
C ALA A 121 1.44 -3.98 -12.06
N ARG A 122 1.41 -2.79 -11.44
CA ARG A 122 2.47 -1.76 -11.57
C ARG A 122 3.66 -1.98 -10.62
N ARG A 123 3.59 -2.90 -9.66
CA ARG A 123 4.67 -3.14 -8.68
C ARG A 123 6.01 -3.35 -9.38
N GLU A 124 7.11 -2.90 -8.77
CA GLU A 124 8.45 -3.07 -9.35
C GLU A 124 8.75 -4.53 -9.72
N ARG A 125 8.23 -5.48 -8.92
CA ARG A 125 8.28 -6.91 -9.21
C ARG A 125 6.89 -7.52 -9.01
N VAL A 126 6.47 -8.32 -9.98
CA VAL A 126 5.25 -9.15 -9.90
C VAL A 126 5.65 -10.61 -10.07
N ALA A 127 5.42 -11.43 -9.05
CA ALA A 127 5.76 -12.85 -9.08
C ALA A 127 4.83 -13.62 -10.03
N ALA A 128 5.33 -14.72 -10.61
CA ALA A 128 4.58 -15.56 -11.54
C ALA A 128 3.15 -15.93 -11.10
N PRO A 129 2.90 -16.38 -9.85
CA PRO A 129 1.53 -16.71 -9.42
C PRO A 129 0.62 -15.47 -9.31
N VAL A 130 1.18 -14.29 -9.02
CA VAL A 130 0.44 -13.02 -8.97
C VAL A 130 0.11 -12.55 -10.39
N SER A 131 1.06 -12.66 -11.33
CA SER A 131 0.84 -12.38 -12.76
C SER A 131 -0.29 -13.24 -13.32
N ASP A 132 -0.29 -14.54 -13.01
CA ASP A 132 -1.35 -15.45 -13.45
C ASP A 132 -2.71 -15.05 -12.88
N ALA A 133 -2.77 -14.72 -11.59
CA ALA A 133 -4.00 -14.25 -10.94
C ALA A 133 -4.52 -12.94 -11.55
N LEU A 134 -3.63 -12.01 -11.95
CA LEU A 134 -4.01 -10.77 -12.62
C LEU A 134 -4.61 -11.03 -14.00
N VAL A 135 -4.03 -11.94 -14.80
CA VAL A 135 -4.57 -12.33 -16.11
C VAL A 135 -5.93 -13.02 -15.96
N ASP A 136 -6.09 -13.87 -14.95
CA ASP A 136 -7.34 -14.57 -14.66
C ASP A 136 -8.50 -13.62 -14.30
N THR A 137 -8.23 -12.37 -13.90
CA THR A 137 -9.30 -11.36 -13.69
C THR A 137 -10.00 -10.99 -15.00
N GLY A 138 -9.33 -11.14 -16.14
CA GLY A 138 -9.83 -10.79 -17.45
C GLY A 138 -9.96 -9.30 -17.73
N SER A 139 -9.39 -8.42 -16.90
CA SER A 139 -9.35 -6.98 -17.15
C SER A 139 -8.24 -6.64 -18.15
N GLU A 140 -8.62 -6.17 -19.34
CA GLU A 140 -7.68 -5.76 -20.38
C GLU A 140 -6.73 -4.64 -19.91
N PRO A 141 -7.20 -3.55 -19.26
CA PRO A 141 -6.30 -2.52 -18.73
C PRO A 141 -5.23 -3.07 -17.77
N VAL A 142 -5.61 -4.02 -16.91
CA VAL A 142 -4.67 -4.66 -15.96
C VAL A 142 -3.62 -5.49 -16.69
N VAL A 143 -4.04 -6.25 -17.71
CA VAL A 143 -3.13 -7.11 -18.48
C VAL A 143 -2.16 -6.29 -19.31
N VAL A 144 -2.60 -5.19 -19.93
CA VAL A 144 -1.71 -4.26 -20.65
C VAL A 144 -0.62 -3.74 -19.71
N ILE A 145 -1.00 -3.25 -18.53
CA ILE A 145 -0.06 -2.76 -17.52
C ILE A 145 0.93 -3.86 -17.09
N LEU A 146 0.44 -5.07 -16.87
CA LEU A 146 1.26 -6.21 -16.45
C LEU A 146 2.29 -6.60 -17.53
N VAL A 147 1.89 -6.63 -18.80
CA VAL A 147 2.77 -6.97 -19.93
C VAL A 147 3.83 -5.89 -20.17
N GLU A 148 3.48 -4.62 -19.95
CA GLU A 148 4.43 -3.50 -20.02
C GLU A 148 5.41 -3.47 -18.83
N ASN A 149 5.07 -4.13 -17.73
CA ASN A 149 5.89 -4.19 -16.54
C ASN A 149 7.09 -5.14 -16.73
N ARG A 150 8.27 -4.56 -16.95
CA ARG A 150 9.53 -5.30 -17.13
C ARG A 150 9.95 -6.15 -15.94
N GLY A 151 9.44 -5.87 -14.74
CA GLY A 151 9.70 -6.66 -13.54
C GLY A 151 8.66 -7.75 -13.28
N ALA A 152 7.63 -7.87 -14.12
CA ALA A 152 6.66 -8.95 -14.04
C ALA A 152 7.26 -10.25 -14.57
N VAL A 153 7.11 -11.32 -13.79
CA VAL A 153 7.43 -12.68 -14.23
C VAL A 153 6.17 -13.27 -14.85
N ILE A 154 6.17 -13.46 -16.16
CA ILE A 154 5.04 -14.05 -16.90
C ILE A 154 5.49 -15.41 -17.43
N SER A 155 4.81 -16.47 -16.98
CA SER A 155 5.11 -17.84 -17.43
C SER A 155 4.61 -18.08 -18.85
N ASP A 156 5.15 -19.09 -19.56
CA ASP A 156 4.66 -19.44 -20.91
C ASP A 156 3.16 -19.78 -20.92
N ILE A 157 2.68 -20.42 -19.85
CA ILE A 157 1.25 -20.74 -19.66
C ILE A 157 0.44 -19.45 -19.54
N THR A 158 0.89 -18.51 -18.71
CA THR A 158 0.21 -17.22 -18.51
C THR A 158 0.24 -16.38 -19.80
N SER A 159 1.36 -16.37 -20.53
CA SER A 159 1.46 -15.71 -21.84
C SER A 159 0.48 -16.30 -22.87
N ALA A 160 0.35 -17.63 -22.91
CA ALA A 160 -0.62 -18.29 -23.77
C ALA A 160 -2.07 -17.90 -23.41
N LYS A 161 -2.40 -17.78 -22.11
CA LYS A 161 -3.72 -17.27 -21.66
C LYS A 161 -3.98 -15.85 -22.16
N VAL A 162 -2.97 -14.95 -22.10
CA VAL A 162 -3.10 -13.58 -22.59
C VAL A 162 -3.40 -13.57 -24.08
N ILE A 163 -2.63 -14.32 -24.88
CA ILE A 163 -2.82 -14.41 -26.33
C ILE A 163 -4.20 -14.97 -26.66
N ASP A 164 -4.61 -16.06 -26.03
CA ASP A 164 -5.92 -16.70 -26.27
C ASP A 164 -7.08 -15.77 -25.90
N ARG A 165 -6.95 -15.02 -24.81
CA ARG A 165 -8.02 -14.16 -24.29
C ARG A 165 -8.16 -12.83 -25.02
N PHE A 166 -7.07 -12.26 -25.51
CA PHE A 166 -7.02 -10.92 -26.10
C PHE A 166 -6.55 -10.95 -27.56
N ALA A 167 -6.77 -12.06 -28.27
CA ALA A 167 -6.37 -12.24 -29.67
C ALA A 167 -6.99 -11.19 -30.63
N ASP A 168 -8.17 -10.68 -30.28
CA ASP A 168 -9.00 -9.80 -31.12
C ASP A 168 -9.08 -8.35 -30.59
N SER A 169 -8.31 -8.01 -29.55
CA SER A 169 -8.26 -6.66 -28.94
C SER A 169 -7.42 -5.67 -29.74
#